data_AF-A0A821UA01-F1
#
_entry.id   AF-A0A821UA01-F1
#
_cell.length_a   1.000
_cell.length_b   1.000
_cell.length_c   1.000
_cell.angle_alpha   90.00
_cell.angle_beta   90.00
_cell.angle_gamma   90.00
#
_symmetry.space_group_name_H-M   'P 1'
#
loop_
_entity.id
_entity.type
_entity.pdbx_description
1 polymer ?
#
loop_
_entity_poly.entity_id
_entity_poly.type
_entity_poly.pdbx_seq_one_letter_code
_entity_poly.pdbx_strand_id
1 'polypeptide(L)'
;MKSAISSFKVTGLHNGITYFFTIVTIPETGPSQKTPQVMVTLPQRSGLQPRQLGLLINDNNPDSVILGEYYARRRNIPLENIVHLNISKVIQLSRAEFQLLKAQVDSMLPETVQAIAIAWRMPSRVECNSITSALALGFMESP
;
A
#
# COMPACT_ATOMS: atom_id res chain seq x y z
N MET A 1 -35.42 38.33 -6.93
CA MET A 1 -35.33 36.93 -7.41
C MET A 1 -34.35 36.20 -6.53
N LYS A 2 -34.71 35.03 -5.94
CA LYS A 2 -33.79 34.24 -5.11
C LYS A 2 -32.95 33.35 -6.04
N SER A 3 -31.62 33.51 -6.02
CA SER A 3 -30.72 32.56 -6.66
C SER A 3 -30.80 31.22 -5.94
N ALA A 4 -31.16 30.15 -6.64
CA ALA A 4 -31.10 28.79 -6.15
C ALA A 4 -29.71 28.21 -6.45
N ILE A 5 -29.01 27.72 -5.43
CA ILE A 5 -27.72 27.04 -5.57
C ILE A 5 -28.00 25.55 -5.83
N SER A 6 -27.50 25.03 -6.95
CA SER A 6 -27.50 23.58 -7.23
C SER A 6 -26.10 23.03 -6.94
N SER A 7 -26.01 21.94 -6.19
CA SER A 7 -24.75 21.27 -5.87
C SER A 7 -24.80 19.80 -6.25
N PHE A 8 -23.66 19.25 -6.65
CA PHE A 8 -23.51 17.84 -6.99
C PHE A 8 -22.31 17.25 -6.25
N LYS A 9 -22.49 16.09 -5.61
CA LYS A 9 -21.43 15.40 -4.90
C LYS A 9 -20.73 14.43 -5.85
N VAL A 10 -19.47 14.68 -6.14
CA VAL A 10 -18.60 13.75 -6.89
C VAL A 10 -17.86 12.87 -5.89
N THR A 11 -17.95 11.55 -6.06
CA THR A 11 -17.27 10.54 -5.22
C THR A 11 -16.28 9.72 -6.05
N GLY A 12 -15.38 8.98 -5.40
CA GLY A 12 -14.41 8.12 -6.09
C GLY A 12 -13.18 8.85 -6.64
N LEU A 13 -12.96 10.10 -6.21
CA LEU A 13 -11.76 10.84 -6.54
C LEU A 13 -10.57 10.30 -5.71
N HIS A 14 -9.41 10.19 -6.34
CA HIS A 14 -8.18 9.72 -5.73
C HIS A 14 -7.31 10.90 -5.29
N ASN A 15 -6.72 10.81 -4.09
CA ASN A 15 -5.80 11.81 -3.57
C ASN A 15 -4.62 11.98 -4.53
N GLY A 16 -4.16 13.22 -4.72
CA GLY A 16 -3.03 13.49 -5.60
C GLY A 16 -3.33 13.58 -7.10
N ILE A 17 -4.53 13.20 -7.53
CA ILE A 17 -4.96 13.37 -8.90
C ILE A 17 -5.63 14.74 -9.04
N THR A 18 -5.26 15.45 -10.09
CA THR A 18 -5.91 16.71 -10.49
C THR A 18 -7.06 16.39 -11.42
N TYR A 19 -8.27 16.79 -11.00
CA TYR A 19 -9.50 16.65 -11.77
C TYR A 19 -9.93 17.99 -12.36
N PHE A 20 -10.55 17.94 -13.53
CA PHE A 20 -11.10 19.11 -14.23
C PHE A 20 -12.61 18.98 -14.32
N PHE A 21 -13.34 19.99 -13.84
CA PHE A 21 -14.80 20.02 -13.85
C PHE A 21 -15.31 21.17 -14.72
N THR A 22 -16.36 20.91 -15.49
CA THR A 22 -17.14 21.92 -16.20
C THR A 22 -18.61 21.66 -15.95
N ILE A 23 -19.43 22.70 -15.99
CA ILE A 23 -20.88 22.62 -15.85
C ILE A 23 -21.50 22.99 -17.19
N VAL A 24 -22.55 22.25 -17.58
CA VAL A 24 -23.40 22.56 -18.73
C VAL A 24 -24.84 22.48 -18.25
N THR A 25 -25.65 23.46 -18.64
CA THR A 25 -27.11 23.43 -18.45
C THR A 25 -27.73 22.78 -19.68
N ILE A 26 -28.67 21.84 -19.50
CA ILE A 26 -29.38 21.21 -20.61
C ILE A 26 -30.88 21.58 -20.53
N PRO A 27 -31.29 22.73 -21.09
CA PRO A 27 -32.70 23.06 -21.28
C PRO A 27 -33.33 22.31 -22.46
N GLU A 28 -34.66 22.41 -22.62
CA GLU A 28 -35.42 21.79 -23.72
C GLU A 28 -34.93 22.24 -25.11
N THR A 29 -34.35 23.43 -25.21
CA THR A 29 -33.81 24.00 -26.44
C THR A 29 -32.40 23.52 -26.80
N GLY A 30 -31.80 22.62 -26.00
CA GLY A 30 -30.46 22.07 -26.20
C GLY A 30 -29.40 22.64 -25.25
N PRO A 31 -28.22 22.01 -25.16
CA PRO A 31 -27.20 22.32 -24.16
C PRO A 31 -26.62 23.74 -24.28
N SER A 32 -26.39 24.38 -23.13
CA SER A 32 -25.71 25.67 -23.04
C SER A 32 -24.21 25.55 -23.31
N GLN A 33 -23.54 26.70 -23.42
CA GLN A 33 -22.07 26.74 -23.39
C GLN A 33 -21.54 26.19 -22.06
N LYS A 34 -20.41 25.47 -22.13
CA LYS A 34 -19.65 24.97 -20.96
C LYS A 34 -19.13 26.15 -20.14
N THR A 35 -19.18 26.02 -18.81
CA THR A 35 -18.47 26.96 -17.91
C THR A 35 -16.95 26.86 -18.08
N PRO A 36 -16.19 27.87 -17.63
CA PRO A 36 -14.75 27.72 -17.42
C PRO A 36 -14.44 26.48 -16.57
N GLN A 37 -13.35 25.81 -16.92
CA GLN A 37 -12.88 24.62 -16.23
C GLN A 37 -12.37 24.96 -14.83
N VAL A 38 -12.82 24.21 -13.84
CA VAL A 38 -12.33 24.29 -12.45
C VAL A 38 -11.41 23.11 -12.20
N MET A 39 -10.20 23.40 -11.74
CA MET A 39 -9.22 22.40 -11.33
C MET A 39 -9.37 22.10 -9.84
N VAL A 40 -9.44 20.82 -9.50
CA VAL A 40 -9.47 20.36 -8.12
C VAL A 40 -8.41 19.28 -7.94
N THR A 41 -7.42 19.56 -7.09
CA THR A 41 -6.44 18.57 -6.64
C THR A 41 -6.78 18.19 -5.20
N LEU A 42 -7.04 16.91 -4.97
CA LEU A 42 -7.24 16.42 -3.60
C LEU A 42 -5.89 16.39 -2.87
N PRO A 43 -5.82 16.87 -1.61
CA PRO A 43 -4.58 16.86 -0.86
C PRO A 43 -4.09 15.42 -0.72
N GLN A 44 -2.79 15.22 -0.97
CA GLN A 44 -2.11 13.98 -0.64
C GLN A 44 -2.30 13.73 0.85
N ARG A 45 -2.96 12.63 1.23
CA ARG A 45 -2.98 12.22 2.63
C ARG A 45 -1.55 11.89 3.04
N SER A 46 -1.04 12.61 4.03
CA SER A 46 0.25 12.29 4.64
C SER A 46 0.15 10.92 5.32
N GLY A 47 0.72 9.89 4.70
CA GLY A 47 0.75 8.53 5.23
C GLY A 47 0.46 7.45 4.19
N LEU A 48 1.06 6.28 4.39
CA LEU A 48 0.85 5.09 3.55
C LEU A 48 -0.63 4.71 3.51
N GLN A 49 -1.18 4.60 2.31
CA GLN A 49 -2.51 4.01 2.10
C GLN A 49 -2.44 2.49 2.26
N PRO A 50 -3.55 1.80 2.54
CA PRO A 50 -3.54 0.35 2.73
C PRO A 50 -2.97 -0.43 1.53
N ARG A 51 -3.25 0.02 0.30
CA ARG A 51 -2.71 -0.56 -0.95
C ARG A 51 -1.20 -0.36 -1.14
N GLN A 52 -0.59 0.54 -0.36
CA GLN A 52 0.84 0.85 -0.42
C GLN A 52 1.63 0.12 0.68
N LEU A 53 0.96 -0.66 1.53
CA LEU A 53 1.58 -1.41 2.62
C LEU A 53 1.50 -2.91 2.31
N GLY A 54 2.67 -3.55 2.18
CA GLY A 54 2.81 -5.00 2.17
C GLY A 54 2.91 -5.55 3.59
N LEU A 55 2.44 -6.76 3.81
CA LEU A 55 2.53 -7.45 5.09
C LEU A 55 3.09 -8.85 4.88
N LEU A 56 4.18 -9.16 5.57
CA LEU A 56 4.76 -10.50 5.56
C LEU A 56 4.35 -11.26 6.82
N ILE A 57 3.87 -12.49 6.64
CA ILE A 57 3.45 -13.42 7.70
C ILE A 57 4.29 -14.70 7.60
N ASN A 58 4.78 -15.21 8.72
CA ASN A 58 5.46 -16.51 8.77
C ASN A 58 4.49 -17.57 9.29
N ASP A 59 4.02 -18.46 8.43
CA ASP A 59 3.04 -19.51 8.77
C ASP A 59 3.59 -20.58 9.72
N ASN A 60 4.91 -20.74 9.76
CA ASN A 60 5.56 -21.62 10.74
C ASN A 60 5.62 -21.00 12.16
N ASN A 61 5.06 -19.81 12.35
CA ASN A 61 4.99 -19.13 13.64
C ASN A 61 3.53 -18.71 13.94
N PRO A 62 2.80 -19.43 14.81
CA PRO A 62 1.42 -19.12 15.15
C PRO A 62 1.20 -17.68 15.64
N ASP A 63 2.15 -17.12 16.41
CA ASP A 63 2.06 -15.72 16.86
C ASP A 63 2.15 -14.74 15.69
N SER A 64 2.92 -15.10 14.65
CA SER A 64 3.04 -14.30 13.43
C SER A 64 1.75 -14.27 12.64
N VAL A 65 1.06 -15.42 12.54
CA VAL A 65 -0.24 -15.52 11.89
C VAL A 65 -1.26 -14.66 12.62
N ILE A 66 -1.38 -14.81 13.95
CA ILE A 66 -2.33 -14.06 14.77
C ILE A 66 -2.07 -12.54 14.67
N LEU A 67 -0.81 -12.12 14.81
CA LEU A 67 -0.44 -10.71 14.72
C LEU A 67 -0.68 -10.15 13.33
N GLY A 68 -0.33 -10.92 12.29
CA GLY A 68 -0.50 -10.55 10.89
C GLY A 68 -1.97 -10.33 10.54
N GLU A 69 -2.84 -11.28 10.86
CA GLU A 69 -4.28 -11.17 10.64
C GLU A 69 -4.91 -9.99 11.40
N TYR A 70 -4.49 -9.76 12.64
CA TYR A 70 -4.92 -8.60 13.41
C TYR A 70 -4.48 -7.30 12.74
N TYR A 71 -3.21 -7.21 12.34
CA TYR A 71 -2.65 -6.01 11.74
C TYR A 71 -3.25 -5.69 10.36
N ALA A 72 -3.43 -6.71 9.51
CA ALA A 72 -4.10 -6.60 8.22
C ALA A 72 -5.50 -6.02 8.35
N ARG A 73 -6.31 -6.55 9.28
CA ARG A 73 -7.66 -6.05 9.56
C ARG A 73 -7.65 -4.60 10.06
N ARG A 74 -6.78 -4.28 11.02
CA ARG A 74 -6.71 -2.92 11.60
C ARG A 74 -6.25 -1.85 10.59
N ARG A 75 -5.46 -2.23 9.59
CA ARG A 75 -4.93 -1.33 8.56
C ARG A 75 -5.66 -1.42 7.23
N ASN A 76 -6.66 -2.28 7.09
CA ASN A 76 -7.39 -2.58 5.85
C ASN A 76 -6.45 -2.98 4.69
N ILE A 77 -5.40 -3.75 5.01
CA ILE A 77 -4.42 -4.20 4.01
C ILE A 77 -5.13 -5.15 3.02
N PRO A 78 -5.09 -4.88 1.71
CA PRO A 78 -5.67 -5.77 0.71
C PRO A 78 -5.02 -7.15 0.74
N LEU A 79 -5.76 -8.21 0.40
CA LEU A 79 -5.24 -9.58 0.42
C LEU A 79 -4.06 -9.75 -0.55
N GLU A 80 -4.09 -9.05 -1.69
CA GLU A 80 -2.98 -9.06 -2.66
C GLU A 80 -1.67 -8.48 -2.11
N ASN A 81 -1.72 -7.75 -1.00
CA ASN A 81 -0.54 -7.18 -0.33
C ASN A 81 -0.03 -8.05 0.83
N ILE A 82 -0.67 -9.19 1.11
CA ILE A 82 -0.30 -10.08 2.21
C ILE A 82 0.46 -11.27 1.64
N VAL A 83 1.69 -11.46 2.12
CA VAL A 83 2.58 -12.53 1.69
C VAL A 83 2.81 -13.49 2.85
N HIS A 84 2.38 -14.73 2.63
CA HIS A 84 2.60 -15.84 3.55
C HIS A 84 3.90 -16.58 3.19
N LEU A 85 4.73 -16.82 4.20
CA LEU A 85 6.05 -17.40 4.09
C LEU A 85 6.18 -18.57 5.06
N ASN A 86 6.97 -19.58 4.68
CA ASN A 86 7.24 -20.74 5.52
C ASN A 86 8.70 -20.73 5.96
N ILE A 87 9.00 -20.01 7.05
CA ILE A 87 10.37 -19.86 7.56
C ILE A 87 10.52 -20.64 8.86
N SER A 88 11.24 -21.75 8.81
CA SER A 88 11.46 -22.63 9.99
C SER A 88 12.68 -22.24 10.84
N LYS A 89 13.32 -21.10 10.56
CA LYS A 89 14.56 -20.69 11.22
C LYS A 89 14.27 -19.89 12.49
N VAL A 90 15.00 -20.20 13.54
CA VAL A 90 14.76 -19.61 14.87
C VAL A 90 15.48 -18.28 15.06
N ILE A 91 16.61 -18.04 14.39
CA ILE A 91 17.44 -16.85 14.70
C ILE A 91 17.91 -16.13 13.44
N GLN A 92 18.51 -16.86 12.51
CA GLN A 92 19.27 -16.27 11.41
C GLN A 92 19.05 -17.01 10.10
N LEU A 93 18.99 -16.25 9.01
CA LEU A 93 19.12 -16.73 7.64
C LEU A 93 20.57 -16.55 7.17
N SER A 94 21.06 -17.48 6.37
CA SER A 94 22.23 -17.24 5.50
C SER A 94 21.86 -16.28 4.37
N ARG A 95 22.87 -15.69 3.72
CA ARG A 95 22.66 -14.85 2.54
C ARG A 95 21.91 -15.57 1.42
N ALA A 96 22.24 -16.82 1.13
CA ALA A 96 21.59 -17.59 0.08
C ALA A 96 20.11 -17.83 0.39
N GLU A 97 19.78 -18.20 1.63
CA GLU A 97 18.39 -18.36 2.08
C GLU A 97 17.63 -17.02 2.00
N PHE A 98 18.28 -15.91 2.37
CA PHE A 98 17.68 -14.59 2.25
C PHE A 98 17.45 -14.17 0.80
N GLN A 99 18.34 -14.46 -0.13
CA GLN A 99 18.16 -14.14 -1.54
C GLN A 99 16.93 -14.86 -2.13
N LEU A 100 16.73 -16.13 -1.78
CA LEU A 100 15.54 -16.89 -2.16
C LEU A 100 14.27 -16.28 -1.54
N LEU A 101 14.32 -15.94 -0.24
CA LEU A 101 13.21 -15.29 0.45
C LEU A 101 12.85 -13.94 -0.20
N LYS A 102 13.86 -13.12 -0.51
CA LYS A 102 13.68 -11.79 -1.10
C LYS A 102 13.07 -11.90 -2.50
N ALA A 103 13.56 -12.80 -3.34
CA ALA A 103 12.99 -13.05 -4.67
C ALA A 103 11.53 -13.53 -4.57
N GLN A 104 11.22 -14.39 -3.61
CA GLN A 104 9.86 -14.84 -3.34
C GLN A 104 8.96 -13.65 -2.94
N VAL A 105 9.40 -12.81 -2.00
CA VAL A 105 8.65 -11.62 -1.56
C VAL A 105 8.43 -10.63 -2.72
N ASP A 106 9.49 -10.33 -3.48
CA ASP A 106 9.44 -9.36 -4.58
C ASP A 106 8.52 -9.80 -5.73
N SER A 107 8.42 -11.10 -5.97
CA SER A 107 7.53 -11.65 -7.01
C SER A 107 6.05 -11.69 -6.61
N MET A 108 5.74 -11.65 -5.31
CA MET A 108 4.35 -11.68 -4.82
C MET A 108 3.79 -10.30 -4.48
N LEU A 109 4.64 -9.32 -4.12
CA LEU A 109 4.16 -7.99 -3.77
C LEU A 109 3.83 -7.17 -5.04
N PRO A 110 2.66 -6.52 -5.10
CA PRO A 110 2.34 -5.61 -6.20
C PRO A 110 3.26 -4.39 -6.22
N GLU A 111 3.51 -3.84 -7.42
CA GLU A 111 4.32 -2.62 -7.61
C GLU A 111 3.78 -1.40 -6.85
N THR A 112 2.51 -1.43 -6.42
CA THR A 112 1.90 -0.34 -5.63
C THR A 112 2.43 -0.30 -4.19
N VAL A 113 3.06 -1.36 -3.70
CA VAL A 113 3.61 -1.45 -2.34
C VAL A 113 4.85 -0.57 -2.22
N GLN A 114 4.87 0.29 -1.19
CA GLN A 114 5.95 1.23 -0.92
C GLN A 114 6.66 0.95 0.40
N ALA A 115 6.05 0.14 1.26
CA ALA A 115 6.61 -0.26 2.55
C ALA A 115 6.15 -1.66 2.90
N ILE A 116 6.95 -2.36 3.69
CA ILE A 116 6.68 -3.72 4.14
C ILE A 116 6.64 -3.74 5.67
N ALA A 117 5.56 -4.28 6.23
CA ALA A 117 5.47 -4.67 7.63
C ALA A 117 5.80 -6.15 7.79
N ILE A 118 6.53 -6.49 8.84
CA ILE A 118 6.96 -7.87 9.15
C ILE A 118 6.26 -8.31 10.42
N ALA A 119 5.47 -9.39 10.36
CA ALA A 119 4.66 -9.87 11.48
C ALA A 119 5.34 -10.95 12.33
N TRP A 120 6.64 -11.20 12.19
CA TRP A 120 7.37 -12.17 13.02
C TRP A 120 8.56 -11.53 13.74
N ARG A 121 9.04 -12.22 14.78
CA ARG A 121 10.27 -11.86 15.50
C ARG A 121 11.48 -12.73 15.11
N MET A 122 11.22 -13.91 14.55
CA MET A 122 12.23 -14.91 14.22
C MET A 122 11.99 -15.44 12.80
N PRO A 123 13.03 -15.54 11.97
CA PRO A 123 14.40 -15.07 12.22
C PRO A 123 14.48 -13.53 12.27
N SER A 124 15.48 -12.99 12.98
CA SER A 124 15.65 -11.53 13.18
C SER A 124 16.80 -10.93 12.36
N ARG A 125 17.65 -11.76 11.76
CA ARG A 125 18.83 -11.33 11.02
C ARG A 125 19.15 -12.20 9.81
N VAL A 126 19.88 -11.62 8.87
CA VAL A 126 20.53 -12.26 7.73
C VAL A 126 22.03 -12.08 7.95
N GLU A 127 22.71 -13.12 8.42
CA GLU A 127 24.10 -13.01 8.88
C GLU A 127 24.29 -11.81 9.84
N CYS A 128 25.17 -10.87 9.53
CA CYS A 128 25.41 -9.68 10.34
C CYS A 128 24.37 -8.56 10.17
N ASN A 129 23.43 -8.68 9.24
CA ASN A 129 22.41 -7.67 8.94
C ASN A 129 21.09 -7.93 9.68
N SER A 130 20.41 -6.89 10.15
CA SER A 130 18.99 -7.02 10.57
C SER A 130 18.13 -7.45 9.38
N ILE A 131 17.17 -8.37 9.60
CA ILE A 131 16.27 -8.82 8.53
C ILE A 131 15.44 -7.66 7.96
N THR A 132 15.02 -6.73 8.81
CA THR A 132 14.26 -5.53 8.40
C THR A 132 15.12 -4.64 7.51
N SER A 133 16.38 -4.40 7.90
CA SER A 133 17.31 -3.61 7.10
C SER A 133 17.63 -4.30 5.78
N ALA A 134 17.84 -5.61 5.80
CA ALA A 134 18.13 -6.39 4.60
C ALA A 134 16.96 -6.39 3.61
N LEU A 135 15.72 -6.49 4.09
CA LEU A 135 14.53 -6.38 3.24
C LEU A 135 14.33 -4.98 2.65
N ALA A 136 14.60 -3.93 3.44
CA ALA A 136 14.38 -2.55 3.04
C ALA A 136 15.49 -2.01 2.12
N LEU A 137 16.75 -2.36 2.37
CA LEU A 137 17.93 -1.75 1.75
C LEU A 137 18.77 -2.75 0.93
N GLY A 138 18.48 -4.05 1.03
CA GLY A 138 19.34 -5.11 0.51
C GLY A 138 20.35 -5.61 1.55
N PHE A 139 20.95 -6.77 1.26
CA PHE A 139 22.02 -7.33 2.08
C PHE A 139 23.30 -6.54 1.86
N MET A 140 23.90 -6.04 2.94
CA MET A 140 25.21 -5.38 2.90
C MET A 140 26.30 -6.40 3.26
N GLU A 141 27.27 -6.58 2.37
CA GLU A 141 28.49 -7.31 2.69
C GLU A 141 29.30 -6.50 3.71
N SER A 142 29.89 -7.18 4.70
CA SER A 142 30.95 -6.56 5.49
C SER A 142 32.16 -6.33 4.58
N PRO A 143 32.85 -5.18 4.67
CA PRO A 143 34.14 -5.01 4.03
C PRO A 143 35.17 -6.02 4.55
#